data_AF-A0ABD2MZQ5-F1
#
_entry.id   AF-A0ABD2MZQ5-F1
#
_cell.length_a   1.000
_cell.length_b   1.000
_cell.length_c   1.000
_cell.angle_alpha   90.00
_cell.angle_beta   90.00
_cell.angle_gamma   90.00
#
_symmetry.space_group_name_H-M   'P 1'
#
loop_
_entity.id
_entity.type
_entity.pdbx_description
1 polymer ?
#
loop_
_entity_poly.entity_id
_entity_poly.type
_entity_poly.pdbx_seq_one_letter_code
_entity_poly.pdbx_strand_id
1 'polypeptide(L)'
;MPNKKELYDLFVSVVQAAKRVPNRPALLVKLASDLSYEERKDVADVIMKKECKVDGLIISNTTVFKPDSLSCEKEALVTGGLSGKPLKTMSTQMVADMYQLTNGMPIIGK
;
A
#
# COMPACT_ATOMS: atom_id res chain seq x y z
N MET A 1 6.36 6.59 8.15
CA MET A 1 4.97 6.09 8.25
C MET A 1 4.33 6.51 9.57
N PRO A 2 2.99 6.57 9.69
CA PRO A 2 2.33 6.56 11.00
C PRO A 2 2.76 5.32 11.78
N ASN A 3 2.85 5.42 13.12
CA ASN A 3 3.27 4.27 13.91
C ASN A 3 2.18 3.17 13.91
N LYS A 4 2.54 1.93 14.27
CA LYS A 4 1.63 0.77 14.22
C LYS A 4 0.32 0.97 14.99
N LYS A 5 0.35 1.74 16.09
CA LYS A 5 -0.84 2.06 16.90
C LYS A 5 -1.77 3.02 16.16
N GLU A 6 -1.25 4.10 15.58
CA GLU A 6 -2.03 5.03 14.78
C GLU A 6 -2.68 4.35 13.58
N LEU A 7 -1.94 3.44 12.93
CA LEU A 7 -2.45 2.65 11.82
C LEU A 7 -3.61 1.76 12.28
N TYR A 8 -3.46 1.09 13.42
CA TYR A 8 -4.52 0.29 14.02
C TYR A 8 -5.77 1.12 14.34
N ASP A 9 -5.60 2.25 15.02
CA ASP A 9 -6.72 3.12 15.42
C ASP A 9 -7.47 3.66 14.19
N LEU A 10 -6.74 4.00 13.12
CA LEU A 10 -7.31 4.40 11.83
C LEU A 10 -8.14 3.27 11.22
N PHE A 11 -7.57 2.06 11.12
CA PHE A 11 -8.26 0.92 10.51
C PHE A 11 -9.52 0.53 11.27
N VAL A 12 -9.46 0.49 12.60
CA VAL A 12 -10.64 0.24 13.43
C VAL A 12 -11.72 1.27 13.11
N SER A 13 -11.38 2.56 13.11
CA SER A 13 -12.35 3.64 12.88
C SER A 13 -13.00 3.54 11.51
N VAL A 14 -12.22 3.30 10.45
CA VAL A 14 -12.71 3.20 9.07
C VAL A 14 -13.55 1.94 8.86
N VAL A 15 -13.10 0.78 9.35
CA VAL A 15 -13.83 -0.49 9.20
C VAL A 15 -15.16 -0.42 9.96
N GLN A 16 -15.19 0.18 11.15
CA GLN A 16 -16.43 0.36 11.90
C GLN A 16 -17.40 1.32 11.21
N ALA A 17 -16.90 2.39 10.60
CA ALA A 17 -17.73 3.28 9.79
C ALA A 17 -18.30 2.56 8.56
N ALA A 18 -17.48 1.78 7.85
CA ALA A 18 -17.90 1.02 6.67
C ALA A 18 -18.99 -0.02 6.98
N LYS A 19 -18.96 -0.65 8.15
CA LYS A 19 -19.99 -1.60 8.61
C LYS A 19 -21.37 -0.97 8.78
N ARG A 20 -21.46 0.35 8.95
CA ARG A 20 -22.73 1.07 9.13
C ARG A 20 -23.39 1.45 7.81
N VAL A 21 -22.71 1.26 6.68
CA VAL A 21 -23.22 1.60 5.35
C VAL A 21 -24.05 0.43 4.80
N PRO A 22 -25.36 0.60 4.51
CA PRO A 22 -26.15 -0.40 3.82
C PRO A 22 -25.55 -0.71 2.44
N ASN A 23 -25.51 -1.99 2.05
CA ASN A 23 -24.86 -2.44 0.81
C ASN A 23 -23.41 -1.92 0.68
N ARG A 24 -22.62 -2.04 1.77
CA ARG A 24 -21.26 -1.48 1.84
C ARG A 24 -20.42 -1.87 0.61
N PRO A 25 -19.74 -0.92 -0.05
CA PRO A 25 -18.77 -1.26 -1.08
C PRO A 25 -17.54 -1.97 -0.48
N ALA A 26 -16.75 -2.61 -1.33
CA ALA A 26 -15.46 -3.16 -0.94
C ALA A 26 -14.52 -2.03 -0.49
N LEU A 27 -13.91 -2.22 0.68
CA LEU A 27 -12.93 -1.32 1.26
C LEU A 27 -11.53 -1.81 0.93
N LEU A 28 -10.78 -1.04 0.14
CA LEU A 28 -9.41 -1.36 -0.24
C LEU A 28 -8.42 -0.34 0.33
N VAL A 29 -7.18 -0.78 0.55
CA VAL A 29 -6.09 0.07 1.00
C VAL A 29 -5.07 0.22 -0.11
N LYS A 30 -4.73 1.46 -0.45
CA LYS A 30 -3.67 1.75 -1.41
C LYS A 30 -2.36 2.06 -0.69
N LEU A 31 -1.33 1.27 -0.96
CA LEU A 31 -0.01 1.42 -0.32
C LEU A 31 0.97 2.19 -1.22
N ALA A 32 1.86 2.96 -0.60
CA ALA A 32 2.97 3.60 -1.30
C ALA A 32 4.03 2.57 -1.71
N SER A 33 4.76 2.81 -2.79
CA SER A 33 5.85 1.92 -3.23
C SER A 33 7.07 1.91 -2.31
N ASP A 34 7.15 2.90 -1.43
CA ASP A 34 8.39 3.26 -0.71
C ASP A 34 8.46 2.60 0.68
N LEU A 35 7.55 1.67 0.97
CA LEU A 35 7.53 0.98 2.25
C LEU A 35 8.68 -0.03 2.31
N SER A 36 9.43 0.02 3.40
CA SER A 36 10.36 -1.04 3.77
C SER A 36 9.62 -2.36 4.03
N TYR A 37 10.35 -3.47 4.03
CA TYR A 37 9.75 -4.78 4.31
C TYR A 37 9.13 -4.86 5.71
N GLU A 38 9.77 -4.28 6.73
CA GLU A 38 9.23 -4.23 8.09
C GLU A 38 7.95 -3.38 8.16
N GLU A 39 7.90 -2.25 7.44
CA GLU A 39 6.68 -1.44 7.33
C GLU A 39 5.54 -2.21 6.63
N ARG A 40 5.85 -2.99 5.58
CA ARG A 40 4.87 -3.88 4.92
C ARG A 40 4.31 -4.93 5.88
N LYS A 41 5.20 -5.52 6.69
CA LYS A 41 4.83 -6.50 7.71
C LYS A 41 3.95 -5.87 8.79
N ASP A 42 4.29 -4.69 9.27
CA ASP A 42 3.47 -3.96 10.25
C ASP A 42 2.08 -3.63 9.71
N VAL A 43 1.98 -3.21 8.44
CA VAL A 43 0.69 -3.02 7.76
C VAL A 43 -0.09 -4.33 7.69
N ALA A 44 0.54 -5.41 7.22
CA ALA A 44 -0.08 -6.73 7.09
C ALA A 44 -0.60 -7.24 8.44
N ASP A 45 0.21 -7.17 9.50
CA ASP A 45 -0.16 -7.56 10.85
C ASP A 45 -1.41 -6.81 11.35
N VAL A 46 -1.52 -5.52 11.02
CA VAL A 46 -2.66 -4.70 11.43
C VAL A 46 -3.91 -5.07 10.63
N ILE A 47 -3.84 -5.08 9.29
CA ILE A 47 -5.02 -5.34 8.45
C ILE A 47 -5.52 -6.78 8.54
N MET A 48 -4.71 -7.72 9.01
CA MET A 48 -5.13 -9.11 9.23
C MET A 48 -5.92 -9.30 10.53
N LYS A 49 -5.92 -8.31 11.44
CA LYS A 49 -6.78 -8.33 12.63
C LYS A 49 -8.23 -8.18 12.25
N LYS A 50 -9.12 -8.89 12.94
CA LYS A 50 -10.56 -8.98 12.62
C LYS A 50 -11.24 -7.61 12.62
N GLU A 51 -10.85 -6.73 13.53
CA GLU A 51 -11.37 -5.38 13.70
C GLU A 51 -10.85 -4.38 12.67
N CYS A 52 -9.74 -4.71 12.00
CA CYS A 52 -9.06 -3.88 10.99
C CYS A 52 -9.16 -4.44 9.57
N LYS A 53 -9.85 -5.59 9.40
CA LYS A 53 -9.87 -6.33 8.14
C LYS A 53 -10.49 -5.52 7.01
N VAL A 54 -9.71 -5.34 5.95
CA VAL A 54 -10.12 -4.74 4.67
C VAL A 54 -10.38 -5.84 3.63
N ASP A 55 -11.04 -5.48 2.53
CA ASP A 55 -11.46 -6.44 1.50
C ASP A 55 -10.38 -6.66 0.42
N GLY A 56 -9.37 -5.79 0.34
CA GLY A 56 -8.24 -5.96 -0.57
C GLY A 56 -7.20 -4.85 -0.50
N LEU A 57 -6.14 -5.00 -1.31
CA LEU A 57 -5.06 -4.02 -1.42
C LEU A 57 -4.94 -3.49 -2.86
N ILE A 58 -4.41 -2.29 -2.98
CA ILE A 58 -3.97 -1.69 -4.24
C ILE A 58 -2.47 -1.40 -4.11
N ILE A 59 -1.67 -2.05 -4.94
CA ILE A 59 -0.21 -1.96 -4.91
C ILE A 59 0.27 -1.62 -6.33
N SER A 60 0.90 -0.48 -6.58
CA SER A 60 1.32 0.56 -5.63
C SER A 60 0.95 1.99 -6.07
N ASN A 61 1.14 2.95 -5.17
CA ASN A 61 1.18 4.37 -5.51
C ASN A 61 2.52 4.77 -6.12
N THR A 62 2.67 6.02 -6.55
CA THR A 62 3.96 6.54 -7.05
C THR A 62 5.07 6.45 -6.01
N THR A 63 6.32 6.40 -6.45
CA THR A 63 7.51 6.43 -5.59
C THR A 63 8.13 7.83 -5.56
N VAL A 64 8.66 8.30 -4.44
CA VAL A 64 9.53 9.49 -4.43
C VAL A 64 10.97 9.15 -4.80
N PHE A 65 11.31 7.87 -4.89
CA PHE A 65 12.62 7.42 -5.34
C PHE A 65 12.83 7.72 -6.83
N LYS A 66 13.96 8.34 -7.14
CA LYS A 66 14.38 8.66 -8.50
C LYS A 66 15.60 7.79 -8.82
N PRO A 67 15.45 6.70 -9.59
CA PRO A 67 16.58 5.85 -9.95
C PRO A 67 17.54 6.61 -10.87
N ASP A 68 18.83 6.35 -10.72
CA ASP A 68 19.88 6.94 -11.58
C ASP A 68 19.73 6.57 -13.07
N SER A 69 18.90 5.55 -13.37
CA SER A 69 18.57 5.11 -14.72
C SER A 69 17.56 6.00 -15.45
N LEU A 70 17.10 7.10 -14.83
CA LEU A 70 16.29 8.10 -15.51
C LEU A 70 17.11 8.78 -16.61
N SER A 71 16.61 8.72 -17.84
CA SER A 71 17.28 9.28 -19.02
C SER A 71 17.32 10.81 -19.04
N CYS A 72 16.61 11.48 -18.15
CA CYS A 72 16.47 12.94 -18.13
C CYS A 72 16.74 13.49 -16.74
N GLU A 73 17.83 14.25 -16.58
CA GLU A 73 18.18 14.95 -15.33
C GLU A 73 17.04 15.84 -14.82
N LYS A 74 16.22 16.41 -15.72
CA LYS A 74 15.05 17.20 -15.32
C LYS A 74 14.00 16.37 -14.58
N GLU A 75 13.82 15.09 -14.91
CA GLU A 75 12.84 14.22 -14.23
C GLU A 75 13.30 13.80 -12.83
N ALA A 76 14.63 13.78 -12.61
CA ALA A 76 15.23 13.58 -11.29
C ALA A 76 15.07 14.81 -10.39
N LEU A 77 15.03 16.01 -10.97
CA LEU A 77 14.90 17.28 -10.23
C LEU A 77 13.44 17.71 -9.94
N VAL A 78 12.43 17.03 -10.50
CA VAL A 78 11.02 17.34 -10.26
C VAL A 78 10.56 16.79 -8.92
N THR A 79 10.08 17.69 -8.06
CA THR A 79 9.34 17.37 -6.83
C THR A 79 8.04 16.65 -7.18
N GLY A 80 7.94 15.36 -6.84
CA GLY A 80 6.75 14.56 -7.07
C GLY A 80 7.04 13.08 -7.24
N GLY A 81 5.98 12.28 -7.34
CA GLY A 81 6.09 10.84 -7.48
C GLY A 81 6.42 10.39 -8.90
N LEU A 82 7.35 9.44 -9.04
CA LEU A 82 7.64 8.70 -10.26
C LEU A 82 6.67 7.53 -10.42
N SER A 83 6.26 7.26 -11.65
CA SER A 83 5.36 6.16 -12.03
C SER A 83 5.82 5.50 -13.34
N GLY A 84 5.12 4.46 -13.77
CA GLY A 84 5.38 3.80 -15.05
C GLY A 84 6.53 2.78 -15.00
N LYS A 85 7.20 2.59 -16.14
CA LYS A 85 8.19 1.50 -16.34
C LYS A 85 9.28 1.41 -15.25
N PRO A 86 9.85 2.51 -14.73
CA PRO A 86 10.86 2.43 -13.68
C PRO A 86 10.35 1.83 -12.37
N LEU A 87 9.05 1.92 -12.10
CA LEU A 87 8.42 1.44 -10.86
C LEU A 87 8.01 -0.04 -10.93
N LYS A 88 7.97 -0.63 -12.13
CA LYS A 88 7.37 -1.96 -12.36
C LYS A 88 7.98 -3.04 -11.47
N THR A 89 9.30 -3.11 -11.37
CA THR A 89 9.99 -4.15 -10.59
C THR A 89 9.67 -4.01 -9.09
N MET A 90 9.72 -2.78 -8.56
CA MET A 90 9.42 -2.52 -7.15
C MET A 90 7.96 -2.81 -6.81
N SER A 91 7.02 -2.36 -7.66
CA SER A 91 5.58 -2.64 -7.50
C SER A 91 5.31 -4.14 -7.53
N THR A 92 5.89 -4.87 -8.50
CA THR A 92 5.72 -6.32 -8.63
C THR A 92 6.25 -7.07 -7.41
N GLN A 93 7.43 -6.69 -6.89
CA GLN A 93 7.98 -7.29 -5.67
C GLN A 93 7.07 -7.03 -4.47
N MET A 94 6.57 -5.79 -4.34
CA MET A 94 5.67 -5.44 -3.24
C MET A 94 4.34 -6.21 -3.32
N VAL A 95 3.82 -6.48 -4.51
CA VAL A 95 2.65 -7.36 -4.69
C VAL A 95 2.94 -8.76 -4.15
N ALA A 96 4.08 -9.34 -4.51
CA ALA A 96 4.48 -10.67 -4.04
C ALA A 96 4.62 -10.73 -2.51
N ASP A 97 5.32 -9.76 -1.92
CA ASP A 97 5.52 -9.68 -0.46
C ASP A 97 4.17 -9.57 0.27
N MET A 98 3.33 -8.64 -0.16
CA MET A 98 2.04 -8.41 0.51
C MET A 98 1.08 -9.59 0.31
N TYR A 99 1.11 -10.27 -0.84
CA TYR A 99 0.31 -11.48 -1.05
C TYR A 99 0.69 -12.58 -0.04
N GLN A 100 1.99 -12.76 0.20
CA GLN A 100 2.48 -13.72 1.20
C GLN A 100 2.14 -13.28 2.63
N LEU A 101 2.44 -12.04 2.99
CA LEU A 101 2.22 -11.48 4.34
C LEU A 101 0.74 -11.46 4.74
N THR A 102 -0.17 -11.31 3.78
CA THR A 102 -1.63 -11.27 4.02
C THR A 102 -2.32 -12.61 3.79
N ASN A 103 -1.56 -13.68 3.57
CA ASN A 103 -2.07 -15.02 3.33
C ASN A 103 -3.10 -15.08 2.18
N GLY A 104 -2.77 -14.41 1.07
CA GLY A 104 -3.51 -14.48 -0.20
C GLY A 104 -4.66 -13.47 -0.35
N MET A 105 -4.63 -12.33 0.34
CA MET A 105 -5.64 -11.27 0.16
C MET A 105 -5.72 -10.82 -1.31
N PRO A 106 -6.91 -10.44 -1.85
CA PRO A 106 -7.02 -9.88 -3.19
C PRO A 106 -6.20 -8.59 -3.35
N ILE A 107 -5.40 -8.51 -4.42
CA ILE A 107 -4.53 -7.36 -4.73
C ILE A 107 -4.78 -6.87 -6.15
N ILE A 108 -4.96 -5.57 -6.30
CA ILE A 108 -4.91 -4.86 -7.59
C ILE A 108 -3.49 -4.34 -7.79
N GLY A 109 -2.75 -4.98 -8.70
CA GLY A 109 -1.39 -4.58 -9.11
C GLY A 109 -1.41 -3.43 -10.13
N LYS A 110 -0.56 -2.41 -9.93
CA LYS A 110 -0.36 -1.28 -10.84
C LYS A 110 1.09 -1.14 -11.29
#